data_AF-L5MEJ0-F1
#
_entry.id   AF-L5MEJ0-F1
#
_cell.length_a   1.000
_cell.length_b   1.000
_cell.length_c   1.000
_cell.angle_alpha   90.00
_cell.angle_beta   90.00
_cell.angle_gamma   90.00
#
_symmetry.space_group_name_H-M   'P 1'
#
loop_
_entity.id
_entity.type
_entity.pdbx_description
1 polymer ?
#
loop_
_entity_poly.entity_id
_entity_poly.type
_entity_poly.pdbx_seq_one_letter_code
_entity_poly.pdbx_strand_id
1 'polypeptide(L)'
;MVRPLMEGAAWLDAYFQEPTALQELPVPALHHPVFLQDSFTGRVLWKLLKAVKFGEVVSYQQLAALAGNPKAARAVGGAMRSNPVPILVPCHRVICSSGALGNYSGGGRAVKEWLLDHEGSLAGTPAHAGGSRLARTWCGALRGSSSSDPTGRD
;
A
#
# COMPACT_ATOMS: atom_id res chain seq x y z
N MET A 1 -11.29 -14.88 -22.21
CA MET A 1 -10.81 -15.30 -20.87
C MET A 1 -9.42 -14.76 -20.50
N VAL A 2 -8.63 -14.21 -21.44
CA VAL A 2 -7.24 -13.73 -21.19
C VAL A 2 -7.11 -12.29 -20.70
N ARG A 3 -8.20 -11.52 -20.65
CA ARG A 3 -8.17 -10.08 -20.38
C ARG A 3 -7.47 -9.72 -19.05
N PRO A 4 -7.77 -10.34 -17.90
CA PRO A 4 -7.10 -9.98 -16.63
C PRO A 4 -5.59 -10.24 -16.66
N LEU A 5 -5.14 -11.23 -17.44
CA LEU A 5 -3.71 -11.51 -17.59
C LEU A 5 -3.02 -10.42 -18.40
N MET A 6 -3.63 -9.98 -19.49
CA MET A 6 -3.10 -8.89 -20.33
C MET A 6 -3.09 -7.56 -19.57
N GLU A 7 -4.15 -7.25 -18.84
CA GLU A 7 -4.23 -6.08 -17.97
C GLU A 7 -3.16 -6.12 -16.88
N GLY A 8 -2.97 -7.28 -16.23
CA GLY A 8 -1.93 -7.45 -15.22
C GLY A 8 -0.51 -7.29 -15.77
N ALA A 9 -0.24 -7.81 -16.97
CA ALA A 9 1.06 -7.64 -17.64
C ALA A 9 1.32 -6.17 -17.99
N ALA A 10 0.35 -5.48 -18.60
CA ALA A 10 0.45 -4.06 -18.92
C ALA A 10 0.63 -3.19 -17.67
N TRP A 11 -0.09 -3.53 -16.58
CA TRP A 11 0.03 -2.83 -15.31
C TRP A 11 1.44 -2.99 -14.70
N LEU A 12 2.00 -4.19 -14.73
CA LEU A 12 3.36 -4.44 -14.22
C LEU A 12 4.43 -3.75 -15.07
N ASP A 13 4.26 -3.73 -16.40
CA ASP A 13 5.17 -3.02 -17.30
C ASP A 13 5.18 -1.52 -16.99
N ALA A 14 3.99 -0.90 -16.88
CA ALA A 14 3.87 0.49 -16.48
C ALA A 14 4.41 0.76 -15.07
N TYR A 15 4.21 -0.16 -14.11
CA TYR A 15 4.77 -0.01 -12.76
C TYR A 15 6.29 0.19 -12.77
N PHE A 16 7.00 -0.49 -13.67
CA PHE A 16 8.46 -0.43 -13.75
C PHE A 16 8.98 0.63 -14.72
N GLN A 17 8.32 0.84 -15.86
CA GLN A 17 8.83 1.68 -16.94
C GLN A 17 8.19 3.07 -16.97
N GLU A 18 6.91 3.19 -16.64
CA GLU A 18 6.15 4.44 -16.74
C GLU A 18 5.16 4.59 -15.58
N PRO A 19 5.64 4.82 -14.34
CA PRO A 19 4.78 4.85 -13.15
C PRO A 19 3.66 5.91 -13.20
N THR A 20 3.85 6.97 -14.00
CA THR A 20 2.85 8.01 -14.23
C THR A 20 1.59 7.49 -14.92
N ALA A 21 1.71 6.45 -15.75
CA ALA A 21 0.59 5.84 -16.46
C ALA A 21 -0.30 4.94 -15.58
N LEU A 22 0.17 4.57 -14.37
CA LEU A 22 -0.57 3.65 -13.48
C LEU A 22 -1.96 4.13 -13.08
N GLN A 23 -2.22 5.44 -13.11
CA GLN A 23 -3.53 6.01 -12.75
C GLN A 23 -4.58 5.77 -13.82
N GLU A 24 -4.16 5.62 -15.08
CA GLU A 24 -5.02 5.43 -16.25
C GLU A 24 -5.27 3.96 -16.55
N LEU A 25 -4.43 3.06 -16.02
CA LEU A 25 -4.54 1.63 -16.27
C LEU A 25 -5.57 0.94 -15.37
N PRO A 26 -6.40 0.05 -15.92
CA PRO A 26 -7.31 -0.74 -15.11
C PRO A 26 -6.53 -1.72 -14.22
N VAL A 27 -6.96 -1.85 -12.98
CA VAL A 27 -6.52 -2.95 -12.12
C VAL A 27 -7.21 -4.23 -12.61
N PRO A 28 -6.47 -5.32 -12.91
CA PRO A 28 -7.07 -6.56 -13.40
C PRO A 28 -8.00 -7.18 -12.36
N ALA A 29 -9.04 -7.87 -12.83
CA ALA A 29 -9.97 -8.57 -11.95
C ALA A 29 -9.28 -9.70 -11.15
N LEU A 30 -9.36 -9.63 -9.81
CA LEU A 30 -8.73 -10.58 -8.90
C LEU A 30 -9.69 -11.71 -8.50
N HIS A 31 -9.35 -12.95 -8.85
CA HIS A 31 -10.19 -14.14 -8.60
C HIS A 31 -9.59 -15.15 -7.61
N HIS A 32 -8.47 -14.82 -6.97
CA HIS A 32 -7.91 -15.69 -5.93
C HIS A 32 -8.88 -15.78 -4.73
N PRO A 33 -9.07 -16.96 -4.10
CA PRO A 33 -10.09 -17.16 -3.06
C PRO A 33 -10.07 -16.13 -1.91
N VAL A 34 -8.89 -15.62 -1.57
CA VAL A 34 -8.71 -14.57 -0.54
C VAL A 34 -9.50 -13.29 -0.82
N PHE A 35 -9.78 -12.98 -2.09
CA PHE A 35 -10.52 -11.79 -2.51
C PHE A 35 -12.03 -12.04 -2.68
N LEU A 36 -12.46 -13.31 -2.69
CA LEU A 36 -13.85 -13.71 -2.91
C LEU A 36 -14.60 -13.95 -1.60
N GLN A 37 -13.88 -14.22 -0.51
CA GLN A 37 -14.45 -14.48 0.81
C GLN A 37 -14.43 -13.22 1.69
N ASP A 38 -15.47 -13.01 2.49
CA ASP A 38 -15.46 -11.94 3.50
C ASP A 38 -14.59 -12.34 4.69
N SER A 39 -13.31 -12.00 4.61
CA SER A 39 -12.30 -12.25 5.63
C SER A 39 -11.55 -10.98 5.99
N PHE A 40 -10.99 -10.92 7.20
CA PHE A 40 -10.14 -9.80 7.58
C PHE A 40 -8.95 -9.64 6.61
N THR A 41 -8.34 -10.75 6.18
CA THR A 41 -7.27 -10.74 5.17
C THR A 41 -7.73 -10.11 3.86
N GLY A 42 -8.86 -10.54 3.30
CA GLY A 42 -9.42 -9.98 2.07
C GLY A 42 -9.69 -8.47 2.20
N ARG A 43 -10.32 -8.05 3.31
CA ARG A 43 -10.56 -6.62 3.59
C ARG A 43 -9.28 -5.82 3.67
N VAL A 44 -8.25 -6.32 4.36
CA VAL A 44 -6.93 -5.66 4.46
C VAL A 44 -6.30 -5.50 3.07
N LEU A 45 -6.27 -6.55 2.25
CA LEU A 45 -5.67 -6.50 0.91
C LEU A 45 -6.44 -5.55 -0.02
N TRP A 46 -7.77 -5.55 0.03
CA TRP A 46 -8.61 -4.60 -0.71
C TRP A 46 -8.39 -3.15 -0.27
N LYS A 47 -8.28 -2.90 1.04
CA LYS A 47 -8.01 -1.55 1.56
C LYS A 47 -6.63 -1.06 1.14
N LEU A 48 -5.63 -1.93 1.22
CA LEU A 48 -4.27 -1.61 0.79
C LEU A 48 -4.21 -1.25 -0.70
N LEU A 49 -4.79 -2.09 -1.57
CA LEU A 49 -4.86 -1.86 -3.01
C LEU A 49 -5.55 -0.53 -3.37
N LYS A 50 -6.65 -0.19 -2.68
CA LYS A 50 -7.44 1.01 -2.99
C LYS A 50 -6.83 2.28 -2.42
N ALA A 51 -6.28 2.24 -1.21
CA ALA A 51 -5.96 3.44 -0.44
C ALA A 51 -4.50 3.91 -0.54
N VAL A 52 -3.54 3.02 -0.83
CA VAL A 52 -2.11 3.35 -0.76
C VAL A 52 -1.52 3.41 -2.16
N LYS A 53 -1.22 4.61 -2.63
CA LYS A 53 -0.77 4.90 -3.99
C LYS A 53 0.74 4.74 -4.15
N PHE A 54 1.21 4.82 -5.39
CA PHE A 54 2.64 4.78 -5.71
C PHE A 54 3.39 5.91 -5.00
N GLY A 55 4.50 5.59 -4.34
CA GLY A 55 5.29 6.57 -3.58
C GLY A 55 4.81 6.82 -2.14
N GLU A 56 3.72 6.18 -1.72
CA GLU A 56 3.17 6.30 -0.36
C GLU A 56 3.49 5.06 0.49
N VAL A 57 3.62 5.24 1.80
CA VAL A 57 3.73 4.12 2.74
C VAL A 57 2.71 4.21 3.87
N VAL A 58 2.18 3.07 4.31
CA VAL A 58 1.23 2.98 5.41
C VAL A 58 1.79 2.12 6.53
N SER A 59 1.52 2.45 7.79
CA SER A 59 1.89 1.58 8.89
C SER A 59 0.92 0.40 9.04
N TYR A 60 1.39 -0.71 9.63
CA TYR A 60 0.51 -1.84 10.00
C TYR A 60 -0.68 -1.41 10.87
N GLN A 61 -0.49 -0.43 11.76
CA GLN A 61 -1.54 0.09 12.64
C GLN A 61 -2.59 0.91 11.87
N GLN A 62 -2.15 1.81 10.98
CA GLN A 62 -3.06 2.58 10.13
C GLN A 62 -3.86 1.66 9.22
N LEU A 63 -3.22 0.66 8.60
CA LEU A 63 -3.93 -0.29 7.74
C LEU A 63 -4.93 -1.17 8.52
N ALA A 64 -4.61 -1.54 9.77
CA ALA A 64 -5.54 -2.25 10.64
C ALA A 64 -6.78 -1.40 10.95
N ALA A 65 -6.59 -0.10 11.24
CA ALA A 65 -7.69 0.84 11.42
C ALA A 65 -8.55 1.00 10.15
N LEU A 66 -7.92 1.12 8.98
CA LEU A 66 -8.61 1.16 7.68
C LEU A 66 -9.41 -0.10 7.37
N ALA A 67 -8.96 -1.25 7.87
CA ALA A 67 -9.64 -2.54 7.76
C ALA A 67 -10.72 -2.76 8.84
N GLY A 68 -10.99 -1.77 9.69
CA GLY A 68 -12.04 -1.80 10.71
C GLY A 68 -11.64 -2.42 12.05
N ASN A 69 -10.35 -2.70 12.29
CA ASN A 69 -9.87 -3.16 13.59
C ASN A 69 -8.52 -2.54 13.95
N PRO A 70 -8.49 -1.36 14.61
CA PRO A 70 -7.26 -0.65 14.96
C PRO A 70 -6.26 -1.47 15.81
N LYS A 71 -6.73 -2.49 16.54
CA LYS A 71 -5.89 -3.35 17.40
C LYS A 71 -5.27 -4.53 16.64
N ALA A 72 -5.58 -4.70 15.36
CA ALA A 72 -5.21 -5.90 14.58
C ALA A 72 -3.91 -5.78 13.76
N ALA A 73 -2.95 -4.93 14.16
CA ALA A 73 -1.70 -4.73 13.41
C ALA A 73 -0.91 -6.04 13.16
N ARG A 74 -0.89 -6.97 14.13
CA ARG A 74 -0.25 -8.29 13.96
C ARG A 74 -0.95 -9.13 12.90
N ALA A 75 -2.28 -9.10 12.86
CA ALA A 75 -3.07 -9.82 11.86
C ALA A 75 -2.87 -9.22 10.45
N VAL A 76 -2.68 -7.90 10.34
CA VAL A 76 -2.27 -7.26 9.08
C VAL A 76 -0.94 -7.83 8.58
N GLY A 77 0.05 -8.02 9.47
CA GLY A 77 1.31 -8.68 9.12
C GLY A 77 1.12 -10.09 8.56
N GLY A 78 0.18 -10.86 9.12
CA GLY A 78 -0.25 -12.15 8.56
C GLY A 78 -0.87 -12.02 7.16
N ALA A 79 -1.79 -11.06 6.99
CA ALA A 79 -2.43 -10.80 5.70
C ALA A 79 -1.42 -10.43 4.60
N MET A 80 -0.38 -9.65 4.91
CA MET A 80 0.68 -9.31 3.96
C MET A 80 1.43 -10.55 3.46
N ARG A 81 1.65 -11.54 4.33
CA ARG A 81 2.30 -12.81 3.96
C ARG A 81 1.44 -13.64 3.00
N SER A 82 0.12 -13.54 3.13
CA SER A 82 -0.86 -14.27 2.33
C SER A 82 -1.23 -13.57 1.01
N ASN A 83 -0.60 -12.45 0.66
CA ASN A 83 -0.91 -11.74 -0.58
C ASN A 83 -0.48 -12.57 -1.81
N PRO A 84 -1.42 -13.03 -2.66
CA PRO A 84 -1.10 -13.86 -3.82
C PRO A 84 -0.60 -13.04 -5.02
N VAL A 85 -0.74 -11.72 -5.00
CA VAL A 85 -0.39 -10.81 -6.10
C VAL A 85 0.45 -9.63 -5.56
N PRO A 86 1.71 -9.89 -5.13
CA PRO A 86 2.61 -8.84 -4.68
C PRO A 86 2.84 -7.79 -5.78
N ILE A 87 3.30 -6.61 -5.38
CA ILE A 87 3.47 -5.41 -6.22
C ILE A 87 2.12 -4.80 -6.62
N LEU A 88 1.25 -5.55 -7.31
CA LEU A 88 -0.09 -5.10 -7.68
C LEU A 88 -0.92 -4.76 -6.44
N VAL A 89 -1.01 -5.70 -5.48
CA VAL A 89 -1.42 -5.37 -4.12
C VAL A 89 -0.15 -4.99 -3.36
N PRO A 90 0.04 -3.71 -2.99
CA PRO A 90 1.36 -3.18 -2.66
C PRO A 90 1.78 -3.47 -1.21
N CYS A 91 1.96 -4.74 -0.86
CA CYS A 91 2.35 -5.16 0.49
C CYS A 91 3.76 -4.68 0.91
N HIS A 92 4.60 -4.27 -0.05
CA HIS A 92 5.89 -3.62 0.20
C HIS A 92 5.73 -2.19 0.76
N ARG A 93 4.59 -1.53 0.57
CA ARG A 93 4.28 -0.20 1.13
C ARG A 93 3.86 -0.24 2.60
N VAL A 94 3.65 -1.42 3.18
CA VAL A 94 3.26 -1.55 4.59
C VAL A 94 4.49 -1.67 5.49
N ILE A 95 4.75 -0.67 6.32
CA ILE A 95 5.97 -0.56 7.15
C ILE A 95 5.65 -0.46 8.66
N CYS A 96 6.69 -0.48 9.50
CA CYS A 96 6.55 -0.21 10.93
C CYS A 96 6.24 1.27 11.17
N SER A 97 5.46 1.59 12.21
CA SER A 97 5.18 2.98 12.62
C SER A 97 6.43 3.75 13.04
N SER A 98 7.52 3.06 13.38
CA SER A 98 8.84 3.65 13.65
C SER A 98 9.60 4.11 12.39
N GLY A 99 9.07 3.85 11.19
CA GLY A 99 9.78 4.08 9.91
C GLY A 99 10.64 2.90 9.45
N ALA A 100 10.84 1.88 10.29
CA ALA A 100 11.55 0.67 9.87
C ALA A 100 10.77 -0.10 8.80
N LEU A 101 11.47 -0.65 7.79
CA LEU A 101 10.81 -1.36 6.67
C LEU A 101 9.94 -2.54 7.12
N GLY A 102 10.32 -3.26 8.19
CA GLY A 102 9.66 -4.51 8.56
C GLY A 102 9.95 -5.66 7.59
N ASN A 103 9.18 -6.74 7.69
CA ASN A 103 9.37 -7.96 6.90
C ASN A 103 8.67 -7.89 5.53
N TYR A 104 9.11 -8.75 4.61
CA TYR A 104 8.53 -8.90 3.27
C TYR A 104 8.56 -10.35 2.80
N SER A 105 7.41 -10.87 2.37
CA SER A 105 7.29 -12.23 1.82
C SER A 105 7.63 -12.33 0.34
N GLY A 106 7.53 -11.24 -0.42
CA GLY A 106 7.74 -11.22 -1.89
C GLY A 106 9.20 -11.23 -2.34
N GLY A 107 10.09 -11.97 -1.66
CA GLY A 107 11.53 -12.01 -1.97
C GLY A 107 12.43 -11.38 -0.91
N GLY A 108 11.91 -11.12 0.30
CA GLY A 108 12.70 -10.67 1.45
C GLY A 108 12.97 -9.18 1.48
N ARG A 109 13.77 -8.76 2.47
CA ARG A 109 13.97 -7.33 2.81
C ARG A 109 14.58 -6.53 1.65
N ALA A 110 15.54 -7.10 0.92
CA ALA A 110 16.21 -6.42 -0.19
C ALA A 110 15.23 -6.00 -1.30
N VAL A 111 14.30 -6.88 -1.68
CA VAL A 111 13.27 -6.57 -2.68
C VAL A 111 12.34 -5.45 -2.21
N LYS A 112 11.95 -5.47 -0.92
CA LYS A 112 11.12 -4.40 -0.35
C LYS A 112 11.83 -3.05 -0.38
N GLU A 113 13.11 -3.02 -0.01
CA GLU A 113 13.91 -1.79 -0.06
C GLU A 113 14.02 -1.27 -1.50
N TRP A 114 14.32 -2.15 -2.45
CA TRP A 114 14.40 -1.79 -3.87
C TRP A 114 13.07 -1.26 -4.42
N LEU A 115 11.93 -1.90 -4.12
CA LEU A 115 10.61 -1.42 -4.56
C LEU A 115 10.25 -0.06 -3.95
N LEU A 116 10.62 0.19 -2.69
CA LEU A 116 10.37 1.49 -2.06
C LEU A 116 11.31 2.57 -2.59
N ASP A 117 12.53 2.22 -2.97
CA ASP A 117 13.48 3.12 -3.63
C ASP A 117 13.01 3.48 -5.05
N HIS A 118 12.57 2.48 -5.84
CA HIS A 118 11.92 2.65 -7.14
C HIS A 118 10.74 3.62 -7.09
N GLU A 119 9.97 3.58 -6.00
CA GLU A 119 8.85 4.49 -5.77
C GLU A 119 9.24 5.88 -5.25
N GLY A 120 10.53 6.11 -4.97
CA GLY A 120 11.00 7.32 -4.30
C GLY A 120 10.46 7.48 -2.87
N SER A 121 9.94 6.41 -2.27
CA SER A 121 9.36 6.41 -0.92
C SER A 121 10.44 6.57 0.14
N LEU A 122 11.70 6.23 -0.18
CA LEU A 122 12.90 6.40 0.65
C LEU A 122 13.65 7.68 0.29
N ALA A 123 13.02 8.86 0.38
CA ALA A 123 13.71 10.10 0.02
C ALA A 123 14.81 10.48 1.05
N GLY A 124 16.07 10.32 0.62
CA GLY A 124 17.33 10.81 1.20
C GLY A 124 18.52 10.22 0.43
N THR A 125 19.27 11.05 -0.32
CA THR A 125 20.28 10.75 -1.39
C THR A 125 21.49 9.88 -0.97
N PRO A 126 22.38 9.40 -1.88
CA PRO A 126 22.96 8.07 -1.81
C PRO A 126 24.23 7.96 -0.95
N ALA A 127 24.47 6.72 -0.51
CA ALA A 127 25.72 6.10 -0.05
C ALA A 127 26.41 6.61 1.24
N HIS A 128 26.74 5.63 2.09
CA HIS A 128 27.59 5.63 3.28
C HIS A 128 26.98 6.08 4.62
N ALA A 129 26.91 5.09 5.51
CA ALA A 129 26.87 5.16 6.97
C ALA A 129 25.68 5.90 7.63
N GLY A 130 24.78 5.12 8.22
CA GLY A 130 24.23 5.42 9.55
C GLY A 130 23.25 6.60 9.68
N GLY A 131 22.24 6.70 8.82
CA GLY A 131 21.14 7.67 8.97
C GLY A 131 19.77 7.03 8.82
N SER A 132 18.88 7.24 9.81
CA SER A 132 17.48 6.82 9.75
C SER A 132 16.73 7.58 8.65
N ARG A 133 16.25 6.86 7.63
CA ARG A 133 15.44 7.38 6.52
C ARG A 133 13.98 7.52 6.97
N LEU A 134 13.41 8.72 6.82
CA LEU A 134 11.97 8.92 7.00
C LEU A 134 11.28 8.66 5.65
N ALA A 135 10.48 7.60 5.60
CA ALA A 135 9.66 7.32 4.42
C ALA A 135 8.53 8.34 4.29
N ARG A 136 8.09 8.63 3.05
CA ARG A 136 6.95 9.54 2.80
C ARG A 136 5.63 8.93 3.32
N THR A 137 5.28 9.29 4.56
CA THR A 137 4.13 8.73 5.28
C THR A 137 2.80 9.08 4.59
N TRP A 138 1.94 8.07 4.45
CA TRP A 138 0.57 8.22 3.97
C TRP A 138 -0.24 9.17 4.88
N CYS A 139 -0.60 10.34 4.35
CA CYS A 139 -1.46 11.33 4.97
C CYS A 139 -2.92 11.01 4.60
N GLY A 140 -3.53 10.08 5.33
CA GLY A 140 -4.89 9.62 5.06
C GLY A 140 -5.90 10.75 4.87
N ALA A 141 -6.65 10.70 3.76
CA ALA A 141 -7.75 11.59 3.49
C ALA A 141 -8.92 11.33 4.45
N LEU A 142 -8.90 12.03 5.59
CA LEU A 142 -10.10 12.49 6.29
C LEU A 142 -10.47 13.90 5.78
N ARG A 143 -10.59 14.11 4.46
CA ARG A 143 -11.32 15.30 3.95
C ARG A 143 -12.80 14.97 3.90
N GLY A 144 -13.41 14.84 5.08
CA GLY A 144 -14.81 15.16 5.25
C GLY A 144 -14.94 16.68 5.23
N SER A 145 -15.77 17.21 4.34
CA SER A 145 -16.13 18.62 4.27
C SER A 145 -16.68 19.10 5.62
N SER A 146 -15.88 19.81 6.40
CA SER A 146 -16.39 20.65 7.47
C SER A 146 -16.87 21.97 6.86
N SER A 147 -18.13 21.99 6.41
CA SER A 147 -18.86 23.25 6.29
C SER A 147 -19.22 23.70 7.70
N SER A 148 -18.33 24.46 8.33
CA SER A 148 -18.68 25.29 9.47
C SER A 148 -19.42 26.51 8.93
N ASP A 149 -20.74 26.49 9.00
CA ASP A 149 -21.56 27.68 8.81
C ASP A 149 -21.61 28.44 10.15
N PRO A 150 -21.13 29.69 10.24
CA PRO A 150 -21.21 30.48 11.45
C PRO A 150 -22.36 31.47 11.32
N THR A 151 -23.55 31.06 11.77
CA THR A 151 -24.62 31.98 12.15
C THR A 151 -25.09 31.51 13.52
N GLY A 152 -25.02 32.27 14.59
CA GLY A 152 -25.29 33.69 14.71
C GLY A 152 -26.18 33.79 15.94
N ARG A 153 -25.74 34.61 16.88
CA ARG A 153 -26.40 34.91 18.14
C ARG A 153 -27.76 35.58 17.86
N ASP A 154 -28.82 35.17 18.54
CA ASP A 154 -29.68 35.96 19.45
C ASP A 154 -30.92 35.17 19.89
#